data_AF-A0A8C5UQ40-F1
#
_entry.id   AF-A0A8C5UQ40-F1
#
_cell.length_a   1.000
_cell.length_b   1.000
_cell.length_c   1.000
_cell.angle_alpha   90.00
_cell.angle_beta   90.00
_cell.angle_gamma   90.00
#
_symmetry.space_group_name_H-M   'P 1'
#
loop_
_entity.id
_entity.type
_entity.pdbx_description
1 polymer ?
#
loop_
_entity_poly.entity_id
_entity_poly.type
_entity_poly.pdbx_seq_one_letter_code
_entity_poly.pdbx_strand_id
1 'polypeptide(L)' 'MIICLPNGTVIHHINANYFLDITSMKPEDVESSIFSFSSNFEDPSTATYLQFLKEGLQRAKPYLQS' A
#
# COMPACT_ATOMS: atom_id res chain seq x y z
N MET A 1 1.31 0.03 -10.24
CA MET A 1 0.08 -0.13 -11.06
C MET A 1 -0.80 -1.18 -10.39
N ILE A 2 -2.06 -0.85 -10.06
CA ILE A 2 -3.01 -1.79 -9.43
C ILE A 2 -4.03 -2.28 -10.46
N ILE A 3 -4.20 -3.60 -10.54
CA ILE A 3 -5.19 -4.28 -11.39
C ILE A 3 -6.13 -5.08 -10.48
N CYS A 4 -7.43 -4.90 -10.65
CA CYS A 4 -8.46 -5.65 -9.93
C CYS A 4 -9.23 -6.52 -10.94
N LEU A 5 -9.26 -7.83 -10.71
CA LEU A 5 -9.92 -8.80 -11.55
C LEU A 5 -11.31 -9.18 -10.97
N PRO A 6 -12.29 -9.53 -11.82
CA PRO A 6 -13.64 -9.90 -11.38
C PRO A 6 -13.70 -11.12 -10.46
N ASN A 7 -12.67 -11.97 -10.44
CA ASN A 7 -12.57 -13.13 -9.55
C ASN A 7 -12.10 -12.76 -8.13
N GLY A 8 -12.02 -11.48 -7.80
CA GLY A 8 -11.56 -10.98 -6.49
C GLY A 8 -10.05 -10.84 -6.36
N THR A 9 -9.27 -11.10 -7.41
CA THR A 9 -7.81 -10.94 -7.37
C THR A 9 -7.41 -9.47 -7.52
N VAL A 10 -6.51 -9.01 -6.66
CA VAL A 10 -5.89 -7.69 -6.77
C VAL A 10 -4.38 -7.84 -6.94
N ILE A 11 -3.83 -7.24 -7.98
CA ILE A 11 -2.42 -7.30 -8.35
C ILE A 11 -1.83 -5.90 -8.23
N HIS A 12 -0.68 -5.78 -7.56
CA HIS A 12 0.12 -4.56 -7.57
C HIS A 12 1.49 -4.82 -8.18
N HIS A 13 1.73 -4.19 -9.33
CA HIS A 13 3.06 -4.14 -9.92
C HIS A 13 3.82 -2.97 -9.29
N ILE A 14 4.87 -3.31 -8.53
CA ILE A 14 5.81 -2.38 -7.91
C ILE A 14 7.24 -2.68 -8.39
N ASN A 15 8.01 -1.63 -8.64
CA ASN A 15 9.43 -1.78 -8.95
C ASN A 15 10.20 -2.13 -7.68
N ALA A 16 11.07 -3.14 -7.74
CA ALA A 16 11.82 -3.62 -6.57
C ALA A 16 12.77 -2.55 -5.99
N ASN A 17 13.44 -1.76 -6.82
CA ASN A 17 14.33 -0.69 -6.35
C ASN A 17 13.50 0.41 -5.68
N TYR A 18 12.37 0.79 -6.28
CA TYR A 18 11.45 1.76 -5.67
C TYR A 18 10.93 1.29 -4.31
N PHE A 19 10.62 0.00 -4.18
CA PHE A 19 10.22 -0.58 -2.89
C PHE A 19 11.36 -0.52 -1.88
N LEU A 20 12.58 -0.92 -2.27
CA LEU A 20 13.75 -0.84 -1.39
C LEU A 20 14.01 0.60 -0.92
N ASP A 21 13.91 1.57 -1.82
CA ASP A 21 14.08 2.99 -1.51
C ASP A 21 13.09 3.45 -0.43
N ILE A 22 11.79 3.13 -0.56
CA ILE A 22 10.77 3.46 0.45
C ILE A 22 11.05 2.77 1.79
N THR A 23 11.39 1.48 1.76
CA THR A 23 11.67 0.69 2.99
C THR A 23 12.95 1.09 3.70
N SER A 24 13.87 1.75 2.98
CA SER A 24 15.15 2.22 3.51
C SER A 24 15.07 3.62 4.13
N MET A 25 13.97 4.35 3.94
CA MET A 25 13.81 5.68 4.51
C MET A 25 13.69 5.61 6.03
N LYS A 26 14.48 6.43 6.71
CA LYS A 26 14.40 6.57 8.16
C LYS A 26 13.11 7.31 8.53
N PRO A 27 12.46 6.95 9.64
CA PRO A 27 11.18 7.55 10.04
C PRO A 27 11.23 9.09 10.20
N GLU A 28 12.41 9.66 10.39
CA GLU A 28 12.65 11.12 10.48
C GLU A 28 12.39 11.92 9.19
N ASP A 29 12.36 11.30 7.99
CA ASP A 29 12.11 12.01 6.72
C ASP A 29 10.63 11.98 6.27
N VAL A 30 9.73 11.36 7.05
CA VAL A 30 8.31 11.15 6.70
C VAL A 30 7.40 12.26 7.26
N GLU A 31 7.90 13.49 7.43
CA GLU A 31 7.07 14.60 7.97
C GLU A 31 6.13 15.27 6.95
N SER A 32 6.00 14.79 5.72
CA SER A 32 5.16 15.47 4.72
C SER A 32 4.30 14.59 3.81
N SER A 33 4.32 13.26 3.96
CA SER A 33 3.45 12.36 3.20
C SER A 33 2.44 11.63 4.09
N ILE A 34 1.45 12.41 4.53
CA ILE A 34 0.02 12.05 4.53
C ILE A 34 -0.33 10.71 5.25
N PHE A 35 -0.77 10.86 6.51
CA PHE A 35 -1.43 9.90 7.41
C PHE A 35 -0.57 9.13 8.43
N SER A 36 -0.23 9.82 9.53
CA SER A 36 -0.08 9.20 10.85
C SER A 36 -1.29 8.33 11.22
N PHE A 37 -1.09 7.03 11.45
CA PHE A 37 -1.97 6.24 12.31
C PHE A 37 -1.20 5.19 13.13
N SER A 38 -1.33 5.36 14.46
CA SER A 38 -1.02 4.44 15.58
C SER A 38 0.40 3.87 15.72
N SER A 39 1.23 4.57 16.50
CA SER A 39 1.84 4.13 17.77
C SER A 39 2.19 2.64 17.99
N ASN A 40 2.67 1.92 16.98
CA ASN A 40 3.53 0.75 17.14
C ASN A 40 4.40 0.65 15.89
N PHE A 41 5.68 0.48 16.12
CA PHE A 41 6.79 0.40 15.19
C PHE A 41 6.53 -0.56 14.01
N GLU A 42 5.79 -0.12 12.99
CA GLU A 42 5.64 -0.85 11.73
C GLU A 42 6.65 -0.29 10.73
N ASP A 43 7.48 -1.18 10.20
CA ASP A 43 8.50 -0.86 9.21
C ASP A 43 7.86 -0.25 7.95
N PRO A 44 8.57 0.60 7.19
CA PRO A 44 7.96 1.34 6.07
C PRO A 44 7.42 0.43 4.96
N SER A 45 7.85 -0.83 4.92
CA SER A 45 7.33 -1.85 4.00
C SER A 45 5.90 -2.25 4.36
N THR A 46 5.61 -2.40 5.65
CA THR A 46 4.27 -2.69 6.17
C THR A 46 3.31 -1.54 5.88
N ALA A 47 3.74 -0.29 6.09
CA ALA A 47 2.94 0.90 5.75
C ALA A 47 2.58 0.94 4.26
N THR A 48 3.56 0.68 3.39
CA THR A 48 3.37 0.62 1.93
C THR A 48 2.40 -0.50 1.53
N TYR A 49 2.52 -1.67 2.14
CA TYR A 49 1.65 -2.81 1.88
C TYR A 49 0.20 -2.53 2.33
N LEU A 50 -0.01 -1.91 3.49
CA LEU A 50 -1.32 -1.53 4.00
C LEU A 50 -2.02 -0.52 3.08
N GLN A 51 -1.27 0.46 2.56
CA GLN A 51 -1.79 1.41 1.58
C GLN A 51 -2.27 0.70 0.32
N PHE A 52 -1.43 -0.19 -0.24
CA PHE A 52 -1.82 -1.03 -1.37
C PHE A 52 -3.10 -1.81 -1.08
N LEU A 53 -3.18 -2.47 0.08
CA LEU A 53 -4.34 -3.28 0.44
C LEU A 53 -5.62 -2.43 0.49
N LYS A 54 -5.56 -1.26 1.13
CA LYS A 54 -6.71 -0.35 1.24
C LYS A 54 -7.18 0.15 -0.13
N GLU A 55 -6.25 0.56 -0.98
CA GLU A 55 -6.55 1.02 -2.34
C GLU A 55 -7.09 -0.12 -3.20
N GLY A 56 -6.48 -1.30 -3.10
CA GLY A 56 -6.88 -2.52 -3.80
C GLY A 56 -8.31 -2.94 -3.45
N LEU A 57 -8.64 -2.96 -2.15
CA LEU A 57 -9.98 -3.25 -1.67
C LEU A 57 -10.98 -2.20 -2.17
N GLN A 58 -10.64 -0.92 -2.14
CA GLN A 58 -11.51 0.14 -2.65
C GLN A 58 -11.80 -0.01 -4.14
N ARG A 59 -10.78 -0.29 -4.95
CA ARG A 59 -10.93 -0.52 -6.40
C ARG A 59 -11.65 -1.83 -6.72
N ALA A 60 -11.59 -2.82 -5.83
CA ALA A 60 -12.28 -4.10 -6.00
C ALA A 60 -13.76 -4.06 -5.58
N LYS A 61 -14.21 -3.05 -4.81
CA LYS A 61 -15.61 -2.92 -4.36
C LYS A 61 -16.67 -3.11 -5.45
N PRO A 62 -16.53 -2.58 -6.68
CA PRO A 62 -17.52 -2.77 -7.73
C PRO A 62 -17.75 -4.24 -8.12
N TYR A 63 -16.75 -5.11 -7.92
CA TYR A 63 -16.88 -6.55 -8.19
C TYR A 63 -17.61 -7.32 -7.08
N LEU A 64 -17.90 -6.69 -5.93
CA LEU A 64 -18.63 -7.31 -4.82
C LEU A 64 -20.15 -7.19 -4.95
N GLN A 65 -20.65 -6.39 -5.89
CA GLN A 65 -22.10 -6.25 -6.12
C GLN A 65 -22.58 -7.44 -6.97
N SER A 66 -23.01 -8.49 -6.28
CA SER A 66 -23.88 -9.55 -6.78
C SER A 66 -25.33 -9.23 -6.46
#